data_AF-A0A4Y9FVR7-F1
#
_entry.id   AF-A0A4Y9FVR7-F1
#
_cell.length_a   1.000
_cell.length_b   1.000
_cell.length_c   1.000
_cell.angle_alpha   90.00
_cell.angle_beta   90.00
_cell.angle_gamma   90.00
#
_symmetry.space_group_name_H-M   'P 1'
#
loop_
_entity.id
_entity.type
_entity.pdbx_description
1 polymer ?
#
loop_
_entity_poly.entity_id
_entity_poly.type
_entity_poly.pdbx_seq_one_letter_code
_entity_poly.pdbx_strand_id
1 'polypeptide(L)'
;MSGSDETVTRPRRWPLIALAIVLVAGLAFAIGRFSTFGAAQGGPNAADIGFARDMQVHHAQAVEMALIVYRDTEDEEVRLLSYDIATAQSQQSGQMFGWIEDWGVPQHGSDPLMQWMSEDGGHGHGGSSTEPASEDELRAAMGMADEDELSALREATGTAQDCLFASLMIRHHEGAIEMVDAIQRLGSDPRVGRVAGGMAESQEREIQALQSVQERLGCS
;
A
#
# COMPACT_ATOMS: atom_id res chain seq x y z
N MET A 1 52.56 25.72 74.74
CA MET A 1 51.30 25.31 74.06
C MET A 1 51.16 26.12 72.79
N SER A 2 51.33 25.48 71.63
CA SER A 2 50.69 25.89 70.37
C SER A 2 50.85 24.72 69.39
N GLY A 3 49.78 23.96 69.21
CA GLY A 3 49.68 22.94 68.15
C GLY A 3 48.78 23.50 67.08
N SER A 4 49.31 23.67 65.87
CA SER A 4 48.56 24.00 64.67
C SER A 4 47.85 22.76 64.15
N ASP A 5 46.53 22.85 63.99
CA ASP A 5 45.67 21.81 63.43
C ASP A 5 45.71 21.88 61.89
N GLU A 6 46.34 20.89 61.24
CA GLU A 6 46.34 20.77 59.78
C GLU A 6 45.08 20.03 59.31
N THR A 7 44.19 20.76 58.66
CA THR A 7 42.98 20.18 58.05
C THR A 7 43.31 19.54 56.70
N VAL A 8 43.39 18.21 56.67
CA VAL A 8 43.53 17.44 55.42
C VAL A 8 42.20 17.47 54.66
N THR A 9 42.14 18.24 53.56
CA THR A 9 40.97 18.25 52.67
C THR A 9 41.02 17.04 51.72
N ARG A 10 40.06 16.11 51.86
CA ARG A 10 39.91 15.01 50.89
C ARG A 10 39.34 15.57 49.57
N PRO A 11 39.89 15.20 48.40
CA PRO A 11 39.37 15.69 47.12
C PRO A 11 37.96 15.15 46.88
N ARG A 12 37.02 16.07 46.60
CA ARG A 12 35.63 15.75 46.25
C ARG A 12 35.62 14.94 44.95
N ARG A 13 35.26 13.66 45.03
CA ARG A 13 35.16 12.73 43.87
C ARG A 13 33.86 12.88 43.08
N TRP A 14 32.95 13.73 43.54
CA TRP A 14 31.65 13.99 42.91
C TRP A 14 31.69 14.43 41.43
N PRO A 15 32.64 15.27 40.96
CA PRO A 15 32.70 15.60 39.52
C PRO A 15 33.07 14.40 38.65
N LEU A 16 33.87 13.45 39.17
CA LEU A 16 34.22 12.21 38.46
C LEU A 16 33.03 11.25 38.39
N ILE A 17 32.22 11.19 39.47
CA ILE A 17 30.99 10.39 39.50
C ILE A 17 29.95 10.97 38.54
N ALA A 18 29.79 12.29 38.52
CA ALA A 18 28.88 12.97 37.58
C ALA A 18 29.29 12.74 36.12
N LEU A 19 30.59 12.82 35.81
CA LEU A 19 31.11 12.54 34.47
C LEU A 19 30.86 11.09 34.04
N ALA A 20 31.06 10.13 34.95
CA ALA A 20 30.79 8.72 34.67
C ALA A 20 29.30 8.46 34.38
N ILE A 21 28.40 9.10 35.12
CA ILE A 21 26.95 8.97 34.89
C ILE A 21 26.55 9.56 33.53
N VAL A 22 27.09 10.72 33.15
CA VAL A 22 26.81 11.34 31.84
C VAL A 22 27.31 10.47 30.70
N LEU A 23 28.50 9.86 30.83
CA LEU A 23 29.04 8.95 29.82
C LEU A 23 28.20 7.66 29.69
N VAL A 24 27.76 7.09 30.81
CA VAL A 24 26.88 5.90 30.79
C VAL A 24 25.51 6.25 30.19
N ALA A 25 24.93 7.40 30.53
CA ALA A 25 23.67 7.86 29.97
C ALA A 25 23.78 8.16 28.46
N GLY A 26 24.88 8.78 28.02
CA GLY A 26 25.16 9.02 26.60
C GLY A 26 25.35 7.72 25.82
N LEU A 27 26.03 6.74 26.40
CA LEU A 27 26.20 5.41 25.80
C LEU A 27 24.89 4.63 25.75
N ALA A 28 24.08 4.66 26.81
CA ALA A 28 22.76 4.02 26.84
C ALA A 28 21.79 4.68 25.84
N PHE A 29 21.84 6.00 25.69
CA PHE A 29 21.09 6.73 24.67
C PHE A 29 21.54 6.36 23.26
N ALA A 30 22.86 6.31 23.00
CA ALA A 30 23.39 5.91 21.70
C ALA A 30 23.05 4.45 21.34
N ILE A 31 23.17 3.52 22.29
CA ILE A 31 22.78 2.12 22.12
C ILE A 31 21.27 2.03 21.85
N GLY A 32 20.44 2.68 22.68
CA GLY A 32 18.98 2.68 22.52
C GLY A 32 18.51 3.29 21.19
N ARG A 33 19.23 4.28 20.66
CA ARG A 33 18.98 4.89 19.34
C ARG A 33 19.53 4.05 18.18
N PHE A 34 20.38 3.05 18.42
CA PHE A 34 20.87 2.14 17.37
C PHE A 34 20.12 0.80 17.37
N SER A 35 19.60 0.35 18.53
CA SER A 35 18.81 -0.88 18.65
C SER A 35 17.32 -0.68 18.37
N THR A 36 16.75 0.51 18.58
CA THR A 36 15.35 0.81 18.14
C THR A 36 15.23 1.05 16.63
N PHE A 37 16.33 1.38 15.97
CA PHE A 37 16.45 1.47 14.51
C PHE A 37 17.12 0.22 13.91
N GLY A 38 17.38 -0.79 14.75
CA GLY A 38 17.86 -2.09 14.33
C GLY A 38 16.76 -2.85 13.59
N ALA A 39 16.79 -2.71 12.26
CA ALA A 39 16.22 -3.58 11.24
C ALA A 39 14.88 -4.24 11.59
N ALA A 40 13.80 -3.71 11.00
CA ALA A 40 12.74 -4.61 10.55
C ALA A 40 13.42 -5.67 9.65
N GLN A 41 13.60 -6.87 10.18
CA GLN A 41 14.24 -7.97 9.47
C GLN A 41 13.25 -8.48 8.43
N GLY A 42 13.56 -8.15 7.17
CA GLY A 42 12.79 -8.47 5.98
C GLY A 42 12.85 -7.28 5.02
N GLY A 43 13.93 -7.17 4.24
CA GLY A 43 13.89 -6.35 3.02
C GLY A 43 12.89 -6.96 2.04
N PRO A 44 12.51 -6.23 0.97
CA PRO A 44 11.51 -6.73 0.04
C PRO A 44 11.96 -8.03 -0.63
N ASN A 45 11.02 -8.95 -0.83
CA ASN A 45 11.19 -10.07 -1.74
C ASN A 45 10.55 -9.74 -3.10
N ALA A 46 10.56 -10.71 -4.02
CA ALA A 46 9.98 -10.52 -5.35
C ALA A 46 8.46 -10.24 -5.30
N ALA A 47 7.74 -10.80 -4.32
CA ALA A 47 6.31 -10.55 -4.13
C ALA A 47 6.05 -9.11 -3.70
N ASP A 48 6.83 -8.59 -2.74
CA ASP A 48 6.72 -7.18 -2.31
C ASP A 48 6.92 -6.20 -3.48
N ILE A 49 7.90 -6.47 -4.34
CA ILE A 49 8.21 -5.64 -5.51
C ILE A 49 7.12 -5.77 -6.58
N GLY A 50 6.70 -7.00 -6.88
CA GLY A 50 5.66 -7.28 -7.88
C GLY A 50 4.33 -6.66 -7.49
N PHE A 51 3.88 -6.86 -6.24
CA PHE A 51 2.66 -6.26 -5.71
C PHE A 51 2.70 -4.73 -5.82
N ALA A 52 3.79 -4.09 -5.40
CA ALA A 52 3.89 -2.63 -5.45
C ALA A 52 3.83 -2.07 -6.88
N ARG A 53 4.34 -2.81 -7.88
CA ARG A 53 4.26 -2.39 -9.29
C ARG A 53 2.86 -2.60 -9.85
N ASP A 54 2.30 -3.80 -9.66
CA ASP A 54 1.01 -4.16 -10.25
C ASP A 54 -0.13 -3.39 -9.61
N MET A 55 -0.09 -3.17 -8.30
CA MET A 55 -1.10 -2.39 -7.59
C MET A 55 -1.02 -0.89 -7.92
N GLN A 56 0.14 -0.36 -8.36
CA GLN A 56 0.20 0.99 -8.93
C GLN A 56 -0.55 1.07 -10.27
N VAL A 57 -0.41 0.07 -11.14
CA VAL A 57 -1.16 -0.02 -12.40
C VAL A 57 -2.65 -0.13 -12.13
N HIS A 58 -3.04 -0.98 -11.17
CA HIS A 58 -4.42 -1.15 -10.72
C HIS A 58 -5.01 0.17 -10.20
N HIS A 59 -4.34 0.83 -9.24
CA HIS A 59 -4.81 2.10 -8.69
C HIS A 59 -4.88 3.23 -9.72
N ALA A 60 -4.00 3.26 -10.72
CA ALA A 60 -4.07 4.25 -11.77
C ALA A 60 -5.41 4.20 -12.53
N GLN A 61 -5.95 3.00 -12.78
CA GLN A 61 -7.24 2.85 -13.45
C GLN A 61 -8.42 3.22 -12.54
N ALA A 62 -8.38 2.87 -11.25
CA ALA A 62 -9.40 3.35 -10.31
C ALA A 62 -9.48 4.88 -10.26
N VAL A 63 -8.32 5.55 -10.20
CA VAL A 63 -8.25 7.02 -10.22
C VAL A 63 -8.81 7.56 -11.53
N GLU A 64 -8.52 6.93 -12.67
CA GLU A 64 -9.11 7.30 -13.96
C GLU A 64 -10.64 7.21 -13.95
N MET A 65 -11.19 6.03 -13.62
CA MET A 65 -12.64 5.80 -13.56
C MET A 65 -13.34 6.77 -12.62
N ALA A 66 -12.76 6.99 -11.43
CA ALA A 66 -13.30 7.90 -10.44
C ALA A 66 -13.29 9.36 -10.93
N LEU A 67 -12.23 9.81 -11.60
CA LEU A 67 -12.15 11.17 -12.13
C LEU A 67 -13.02 11.42 -13.38
N ILE A 68 -13.38 10.37 -14.12
CA ILE A 68 -14.41 10.47 -15.17
C ILE A 68 -15.74 10.83 -14.51
N VAL A 69 -16.21 10.01 -13.57
CA VAL A 69 -17.53 10.16 -12.94
C VAL A 69 -17.60 11.40 -12.05
N TYR A 70 -16.55 11.73 -11.32
CA TYR A 70 -16.48 12.94 -10.48
C TYR A 70 -16.80 14.23 -11.26
N ARG A 71 -16.41 14.30 -12.54
CA ARG A 71 -16.62 15.49 -13.38
C ARG A 71 -18.02 15.59 -13.95
N ASP A 72 -18.67 14.44 -14.17
CA ASP A 72 -19.88 14.34 -14.99
C ASP A 72 -21.14 14.09 -14.16
N THR A 73 -21.02 13.46 -12.98
CA THR A 73 -22.17 13.08 -12.16
C THR A 73 -22.88 14.27 -11.52
N GLU A 74 -24.21 14.24 -11.57
CA GLU A 74 -25.07 15.18 -10.85
C GLU A 74 -25.40 14.69 -9.42
N ASP A 75 -25.08 13.43 -9.08
CA ASP A 75 -25.34 12.84 -7.77
C ASP A 75 -24.24 13.21 -6.75
N GLU A 76 -24.61 13.89 -5.68
CA GLU A 76 -23.65 14.39 -4.67
C GLU A 76 -22.90 13.26 -3.96
N GLU A 77 -23.58 12.15 -3.66
CA GLU A 77 -22.97 11.04 -2.94
C GLU A 77 -21.99 10.29 -3.84
N VAL A 78 -22.34 10.06 -5.12
CA VAL A 78 -21.41 9.47 -6.10
C VAL A 78 -20.20 10.38 -6.32
N ARG A 79 -20.40 11.70 -6.36
CA ARG A 79 -19.31 12.67 -6.52
C ARG A 79 -18.35 12.67 -5.32
N LEU A 80 -18.87 12.60 -4.10
CA LEU A 80 -18.03 12.50 -2.90
C LEU A 80 -17.28 11.16 -2.86
N LEU A 81 -17.98 10.06 -3.11
CA LEU A 81 -17.39 8.72 -3.11
C LEU A 81 -16.28 8.58 -4.16
N SER A 82 -16.50 9.05 -5.38
CA SER A 82 -15.49 9.04 -6.45
C SER A 82 -14.26 9.89 -6.08
N TYR A 83 -14.46 11.07 -5.50
CA TYR A 83 -13.34 11.90 -5.01
C TYR A 83 -12.53 11.19 -3.91
N ASP A 84 -13.20 10.57 -2.94
CA ASP A 84 -12.56 9.87 -1.84
C ASP A 84 -11.73 8.68 -2.36
N ILE A 85 -12.30 7.87 -3.26
CA ILE A 85 -11.58 6.75 -3.91
C ILE A 85 -10.36 7.28 -4.66
N ALA A 86 -10.52 8.32 -5.49
CA ALA A 86 -9.42 8.87 -6.29
C ALA A 86 -8.27 9.37 -5.41
N THR A 87 -8.57 10.04 -4.31
CA THR A 87 -7.55 10.59 -3.40
C THR A 87 -6.88 9.51 -2.56
N ALA A 88 -7.65 8.54 -2.03
CA ALA A 88 -7.12 7.42 -1.26
C ALA A 88 -6.17 6.56 -2.10
N GLN A 89 -6.61 6.14 -3.29
CA GLN A 89 -5.80 5.29 -4.17
C GLN A 89 -4.59 6.04 -4.75
N SER A 90 -4.70 7.35 -5.02
CA SER A 90 -3.53 8.17 -5.38
C SER A 90 -2.48 8.21 -4.27
N GLN A 91 -2.90 8.33 -3.00
CA GLN A 91 -1.99 8.31 -1.86
C GLN A 91 -1.32 6.93 -1.71
N GLN A 92 -2.08 5.86 -1.87
CA GLN A 92 -1.57 4.49 -1.82
C GLN A 92 -0.57 4.21 -2.94
N SER A 93 -0.85 4.68 -4.16
CA SER A 93 0.08 4.65 -5.30
C SER A 93 1.40 5.36 -4.98
N GLY A 94 1.34 6.55 -4.37
CA GLY A 94 2.54 7.27 -3.92
C GLY A 94 3.35 6.53 -2.85
N GLN A 95 2.71 5.77 -1.97
CA GLN A 95 3.43 4.93 -0.99
C GLN A 95 4.20 3.80 -1.67
N MET A 96 3.56 3.10 -2.61
CA MET A 96 4.18 2.02 -3.38
C MET A 96 5.34 2.53 -4.24
N PHE A 97 5.16 3.67 -4.90
CA PHE A 97 6.22 4.37 -5.61
C PHE A 97 7.42 4.64 -4.69
N GLY A 98 7.16 5.19 -3.49
CA GLY A 98 8.20 5.49 -2.50
C GLY A 98 8.93 4.25 -2.01
N TRP A 99 8.23 3.12 -1.80
CA TRP A 99 8.89 1.86 -1.45
C TRP A 99 9.82 1.37 -2.55
N ILE A 100 9.39 1.44 -3.81
CA ILE A 100 10.21 1.00 -4.95
C ILE A 100 11.48 1.85 -5.08
N GLU A 101 11.38 3.17 -4.90
CA GLU A 101 12.55 4.07 -4.82
C GLU A 101 13.47 3.68 -3.65
N ASP A 102 12.90 3.48 -2.45
CA ASP A 102 13.64 3.11 -1.24
C ASP A 102 14.37 1.76 -1.40
N TRP A 103 13.76 0.81 -2.10
CA TRP A 103 14.33 -0.50 -2.40
C TRP A 103 15.41 -0.44 -3.50
N GLY A 104 15.50 0.68 -4.24
CA GLY A 104 16.51 0.89 -5.29
C GLY A 104 16.27 0.03 -6.53
N VAL A 105 15.02 -0.35 -6.81
CA VAL A 105 14.64 -1.12 -8.01
C VAL A 105 13.86 -0.24 -8.99
N PRO A 106 13.83 -0.55 -10.30
CA PRO A 106 13.07 0.26 -11.26
C PRO A 106 11.57 0.28 -10.96
N GLN A 107 10.90 1.42 -11.21
CA GLN A 107 9.44 1.58 -11.05
C GLN A 107 8.63 0.64 -11.93
N HIS A 108 9.18 0.21 -13.07
CA HIS A 108 8.52 -0.69 -14.01
C HIS A 108 9.39 -1.95 -14.18
N GLY A 109 8.74 -3.11 -14.19
CA GLY A 109 9.37 -4.40 -14.54
C GLY A 109 9.13 -4.76 -16.01
N SER A 110 9.84 -5.79 -16.48
CA SER A 110 9.54 -6.47 -17.75
C SER A 110 8.74 -7.76 -17.56
N ASP A 111 8.51 -8.11 -16.30
CA ASP A 111 7.78 -9.31 -15.88
C ASP A 111 6.28 -9.11 -16.18
N PRO A 112 5.56 -10.16 -16.62
CA PRO A 112 4.11 -10.10 -16.76
C PRO A 112 3.43 -9.73 -15.44
N LEU A 113 2.30 -9.02 -15.55
CA LEU A 113 1.42 -8.73 -14.41
C LEU A 113 1.08 -10.02 -13.66
N MET A 114 0.96 -9.91 -12.35
CA MET A 114 0.55 -10.98 -11.43
C MET A 114 1.50 -12.19 -11.37
N GLN A 115 2.65 -12.16 -12.07
CA GLN A 115 3.62 -13.26 -12.03
C GLN A 115 4.11 -13.53 -10.59
N TRP A 116 4.21 -12.47 -9.78
CA TRP A 116 4.64 -12.53 -8.39
C TRP A 116 3.67 -13.28 -7.47
N MET A 117 2.43 -13.52 -7.90
CA MET A 117 1.42 -14.27 -7.13
C MET A 117 1.53 -15.80 -7.28
N SER A 118 2.37 -16.29 -8.19
CA SER A 118 2.63 -17.72 -8.32
C SER A 118 3.56 -18.18 -7.20
N GLU A 119 3.12 -19.13 -6.37
CA GLU A 119 3.86 -19.60 -5.17
C GLU A 119 5.26 -20.15 -5.49
N ASP A 120 5.46 -20.60 -6.72
CA ASP A 120 6.75 -20.98 -7.27
C ASP A 120 7.09 -20.01 -8.40
N GLY A 121 8.23 -19.31 -8.31
CA GLY A 121 8.84 -18.57 -9.42
C GLY A 121 9.26 -19.44 -10.62
N GLY A 122 8.58 -20.57 -10.85
CA GLY A 122 8.78 -21.53 -11.91
C GLY A 122 7.59 -22.50 -11.99
N HIS A 123 6.92 -22.49 -13.14
CA HIS A 123 6.06 -23.55 -13.70
C HIS A 123 5.36 -24.52 -12.74
N GLY A 124 4.08 -24.26 -12.49
CA GLY A 124 3.14 -25.32 -12.14
C GLY A 124 1.75 -24.79 -11.84
N HIS A 125 0.78 -25.06 -12.72
CA HIS A 125 -0.44 -25.81 -12.39
C HIS A 125 -1.12 -26.24 -13.71
N GLY A 126 -1.41 -27.54 -13.81
CA GLY A 126 -1.92 -28.18 -15.02
C GLY A 126 -3.33 -27.72 -15.38
N GLY A 127 -3.50 -27.35 -16.65
CA GLY A 127 -4.80 -27.00 -17.22
C GLY A 127 -4.72 -26.42 -18.63
N SER A 128 -4.27 -27.22 -19.62
CA SER A 128 -4.65 -27.10 -21.05
C SER A 128 -4.67 -25.71 -21.74
N SER A 129 -3.70 -24.83 -21.49
CA SER A 129 -3.34 -23.78 -22.45
C SER A 129 -1.82 -23.74 -22.61
N THR A 130 -1.34 -23.85 -23.85
CA THR A 130 0.10 -23.85 -24.21
C THR A 130 0.63 -22.42 -24.38
N GLU A 131 -0.23 -21.41 -24.30
CA GLU A 131 0.12 -20.00 -24.43
C GLU A 131 0.09 -19.30 -23.07
N PRO A 132 1.06 -18.43 -22.76
CA PRO A 132 0.98 -17.55 -21.59
C PRO A 132 -0.25 -16.65 -21.70
N ALA A 133 -0.90 -16.35 -20.57
CA ALA A 133 -2.01 -15.42 -20.53
C ALA A 133 -1.60 -14.08 -21.15
N SER A 134 -2.47 -13.52 -21.98
CA SER A 134 -2.31 -12.18 -22.53
C SER A 134 -2.40 -11.13 -21.43
N GLU A 135 -1.86 -9.94 -21.69
CA GLU A 135 -1.90 -8.83 -20.73
C GLU A 135 -3.35 -8.43 -20.37
N ASP A 136 -4.28 -8.53 -21.34
CA ASP A 136 -5.70 -8.23 -21.13
C ASP A 136 -6.37 -9.27 -20.23
N GLU A 137 -6.04 -10.56 -20.39
CA GLU A 137 -6.52 -11.61 -19.49
C GLU A 137 -5.99 -11.40 -18.06
N LEU A 138 -4.74 -10.95 -17.90
CA LEU A 138 -4.16 -10.64 -16.59
C LEU A 138 -4.79 -9.40 -15.96
N ARG A 139 -5.08 -8.36 -16.74
CA ARG A 139 -5.84 -7.19 -16.29
C ARG A 139 -7.23 -7.57 -15.82
N ALA A 140 -7.94 -8.38 -16.61
CA ALA A 140 -9.26 -8.90 -16.24
C ALA A 140 -9.21 -9.73 -14.95
N ALA A 141 -8.17 -10.54 -14.76
CA ALA A 141 -7.95 -11.29 -13.51
C ALA A 141 -7.72 -10.39 -12.29
N MET A 142 -7.18 -9.17 -12.47
CA MET A 142 -7.10 -8.15 -11.42
C MET A 142 -8.41 -7.37 -11.23
N GLY A 143 -9.49 -7.72 -11.94
CA GLY A 143 -10.78 -7.02 -11.91
C GLY A 143 -10.80 -5.69 -12.68
N MET A 144 -9.73 -5.37 -13.41
CA MET A 144 -9.63 -4.12 -14.16
C MET A 144 -10.71 -4.04 -15.26
N ALA A 145 -11.15 -2.82 -15.54
CA ALA A 145 -11.98 -2.52 -16.71
C ALA A 145 -11.15 -2.65 -17.99
N ASP A 146 -11.74 -3.22 -19.04
CA ASP A 146 -11.14 -3.20 -20.37
C ASP A 146 -11.38 -1.86 -21.08
N GLU A 147 -10.79 -1.67 -22.26
CA GLU A 147 -10.92 -0.42 -23.02
C GLU A 147 -12.34 -0.13 -23.50
N ASP A 148 -13.14 -1.17 -23.78
CA ASP A 148 -14.53 -1.01 -24.22
C ASP A 148 -15.39 -0.56 -23.03
N GLU A 149 -15.17 -1.11 -21.84
CA GLU A 149 -15.81 -0.70 -20.60
C GLU A 149 -15.42 0.72 -20.18
N LEU A 150 -14.14 1.09 -20.27
CA LEU A 150 -13.68 2.46 -20.01
C LEU A 150 -14.28 3.45 -21.02
N SER A 151 -14.40 3.06 -22.29
CA SER A 151 -15.07 3.87 -23.31
C SER A 151 -16.56 4.04 -23.01
N ALA A 152 -17.24 2.95 -22.65
CA ALA A 152 -18.64 3.00 -22.24
C ALA A 152 -18.85 3.89 -21.00
N LEU A 153 -17.93 3.88 -20.04
CA LEU A 153 -17.98 4.76 -18.86
C LEU A 153 -17.84 6.24 -19.23
N ARG A 154 -16.96 6.58 -20.18
CA ARG A 154 -16.78 7.96 -20.67
C ARG A 154 -17.98 8.44 -21.50
N GLU A 155 -18.69 7.54 -22.16
CA GLU A 155 -19.83 7.86 -23.02
C GLU A 155 -21.17 7.88 -22.27
N ALA A 156 -21.31 7.08 -21.21
CA ALA A 156 -22.50 7.05 -20.38
C ALA A 156 -22.69 8.39 -19.64
N THR A 157 -23.95 8.73 -19.34
CA THR A 157 -24.29 9.99 -18.64
C THR A 157 -25.35 9.77 -17.58
N GLY A 158 -25.34 10.61 -16.53
CA GLY A 158 -26.32 10.57 -15.45
C GLY A 158 -26.31 9.22 -14.72
N THR A 159 -27.49 8.76 -14.28
CA THR A 159 -27.61 7.53 -13.48
C THR A 159 -27.02 6.29 -14.17
N ALA A 160 -27.04 6.21 -15.51
CA ALA A 160 -26.42 5.10 -16.22
C ALA A 160 -24.88 5.07 -16.05
N GLN A 161 -24.24 6.25 -16.04
CA GLN A 161 -22.81 6.38 -15.78
C GLN A 161 -22.48 6.01 -14.33
N ASP A 162 -23.28 6.51 -13.38
CA ASP A 162 -23.11 6.23 -11.95
C ASP A 162 -23.24 4.71 -11.67
N CYS A 163 -24.23 4.06 -12.27
CA CYS A 163 -24.42 2.61 -12.15
C CYS A 163 -23.27 1.81 -12.76
N LEU A 164 -22.80 2.22 -13.95
CA LEU A 164 -21.68 1.56 -14.61
C LEU A 164 -20.39 1.72 -13.79
N PHE A 165 -20.12 2.92 -13.28
CA PHE A 165 -19.01 3.19 -12.36
C PHE A 165 -19.05 2.28 -11.14
N ALA A 166 -20.21 2.21 -10.46
CA ALA A 166 -20.35 1.40 -9.27
C ALA A 166 -20.06 -0.08 -9.55
N SER A 167 -20.60 -0.63 -10.65
CA SER A 167 -20.35 -2.02 -11.06
C SER A 167 -18.88 -2.29 -11.37
N LEU A 168 -18.23 -1.40 -12.14
CA LEU A 168 -16.82 -1.55 -12.50
C LEU A 168 -15.91 -1.42 -11.27
N MET A 169 -16.17 -0.43 -10.42
CA MET A 169 -15.35 -0.19 -9.24
C MET A 169 -15.50 -1.28 -8.17
N ILE A 170 -16.68 -1.88 -8.03
CA ILE A 170 -16.87 -3.07 -7.17
C ILE A 170 -15.97 -4.22 -7.65
N ARG A 171 -16.07 -4.59 -8.93
CA ARG A 171 -15.24 -5.66 -9.51
C ARG A 171 -13.74 -5.35 -9.40
N HIS A 172 -13.38 -4.09 -9.64
CA HIS A 172 -12.00 -3.61 -9.51
C HIS A 172 -11.49 -3.79 -8.08
N HIS A 173 -12.28 -3.41 -7.07
CA HIS A 173 -11.92 -3.60 -5.67
C HIS A 173 -11.81 -5.07 -5.26
N GLU A 174 -12.71 -5.92 -5.73
CA GLU A 174 -12.67 -7.38 -5.48
C GLU A 174 -11.36 -7.99 -5.98
N GLY A 175 -10.94 -7.66 -7.20
CA GLY A 175 -9.66 -8.13 -7.74
C GLY A 175 -8.45 -7.63 -6.95
N ALA A 176 -8.49 -6.39 -6.44
CA ALA A 176 -7.44 -5.89 -5.55
C ALA A 176 -7.41 -6.59 -4.17
N ILE A 177 -8.56 -7.01 -3.64
CA ILE A 177 -8.61 -7.80 -2.40
C ILE A 177 -7.92 -9.16 -2.61
N GLU A 178 -8.11 -9.80 -3.75
CA GLU A 178 -7.40 -11.05 -4.08
C GLU A 178 -5.87 -10.85 -4.16
N MET A 179 -5.42 -9.72 -4.74
CA MET A 179 -4.01 -9.33 -4.74
C MET A 179 -3.48 -9.08 -3.32
N VAL A 180 -4.26 -8.39 -2.48
CA VAL A 180 -3.90 -8.14 -1.08
C VAL A 180 -3.75 -9.48 -0.34
N ASP A 181 -4.68 -10.41 -0.50
CA ASP A 181 -4.60 -11.72 0.14
C ASP A 181 -3.34 -12.49 -0.27
N ALA A 182 -2.92 -12.38 -1.54
CA ALA A 182 -1.70 -13.00 -2.01
C ALA A 182 -0.45 -12.36 -1.38
N ILE A 183 -0.36 -11.03 -1.32
CA ILE A 183 0.81 -10.38 -0.72
C ILE A 183 0.89 -10.61 0.79
N GLN A 184 -0.23 -10.78 1.49
CA GLN A 184 -0.21 -11.15 2.91
C GLN A 184 0.39 -12.54 3.14
N ARG A 185 0.31 -13.45 2.16
CA ARG A 185 0.91 -14.79 2.24
C ARG A 185 2.37 -14.81 1.76
N LEU A 186 2.65 -14.09 0.68
CA LEU A 186 3.91 -14.19 -0.05
C LEU A 186 4.93 -13.10 0.33
N GLY A 187 4.46 -11.96 0.82
CA GLY A 187 5.28 -10.79 1.13
C GLY A 187 6.19 -10.99 2.34
N SER A 188 7.27 -10.21 2.38
CA SER A 188 8.28 -10.27 3.43
C SER A 188 8.57 -8.93 4.10
N ASP A 189 8.21 -7.81 3.46
CA ASP A 189 8.36 -6.47 4.05
C ASP A 189 7.14 -6.15 4.93
N PRO A 190 7.30 -6.00 6.27
CA PRO A 190 6.17 -5.73 7.16
C PRO A 190 5.47 -4.40 6.88
N ARG A 191 6.11 -3.45 6.17
CA ARG A 191 5.48 -2.20 5.74
C ARG A 191 4.41 -2.48 4.69
N VAL A 192 4.72 -3.34 3.72
CA VAL A 192 3.81 -3.74 2.64
C VAL A 192 2.59 -4.44 3.23
N GLY A 193 2.79 -5.47 4.06
CA GLY A 193 1.67 -6.22 4.66
C GLY A 193 0.73 -5.36 5.52
N ARG A 194 1.26 -4.37 6.27
CA ARG A 194 0.42 -3.44 7.05
C ARG A 194 -0.44 -2.55 6.16
N VAL A 195 0.15 -1.97 5.12
CA VAL A 195 -0.58 -1.07 4.23
C VAL A 195 -1.56 -1.85 3.36
N ALA A 196 -1.17 -3.02 2.85
CA ALA A 196 -2.05 -3.92 2.11
C ALA A 196 -3.28 -4.34 2.94
N GLY A 197 -3.10 -4.69 4.22
CA GLY A 197 -4.23 -4.98 5.12
C GLY A 197 -5.18 -3.80 5.28
N GLY A 198 -4.64 -2.59 5.43
CA GLY A 198 -5.45 -1.37 5.48
C GLY A 198 -6.19 -1.07 4.17
N MET A 199 -5.59 -1.41 3.01
CA MET A 199 -6.23 -1.31 1.70
C MET A 199 -7.45 -2.24 1.62
N ALA A 200 -7.31 -3.53 1.96
CA ALA A 200 -8.45 -4.45 1.93
C ALA A 200 -9.62 -3.94 2.80
N GLU A 201 -9.33 -3.49 4.03
CA GLU A 201 -10.37 -2.92 4.90
C GLU A 201 -11.05 -1.66 4.30
N SER A 202 -10.31 -0.79 3.62
CA SER A 202 -10.92 0.38 2.96
C SER A 202 -11.74 -0.02 1.75
N GLN A 203 -11.21 -0.92 0.91
CA GLN A 203 -11.87 -1.38 -0.31
C GLN A 203 -13.16 -2.14 0.01
N GLU A 204 -13.22 -2.94 1.09
CA GLU A 204 -14.45 -3.58 1.55
C GLU A 204 -15.54 -2.57 1.95
N ARG A 205 -15.15 -1.45 2.56
CA ARG A 205 -16.09 -0.37 2.90
C ARG A 205 -16.54 0.40 1.66
N GLU A 206 -15.64 0.62 0.71
CA GLU A 206 -15.96 1.26 -0.57
C GLU A 206 -16.91 0.37 -1.39
N ILE A 207 -16.71 -0.95 -1.43
CA ILE A 207 -17.67 -1.91 -2.02
C ILE A 207 -19.06 -1.75 -1.41
N GLN A 208 -19.17 -1.71 -0.08
CA GLN A 208 -20.46 -1.52 0.59
C GLN A 208 -21.12 -0.19 0.24
N ALA A 209 -20.34 0.89 0.14
CA ALA A 209 -20.84 2.19 -0.29
C ALA A 209 -21.33 2.17 -1.74
N LEU A 210 -20.58 1.54 -2.65
CA LEU A 210 -20.94 1.39 -4.07
C LEU A 210 -22.19 0.53 -4.24
N GLN A 211 -22.34 -0.55 -3.47
CA GLN A 211 -23.56 -1.37 -3.45
C GLN A 211 -24.75 -0.56 -2.95
N SER A 212 -24.58 0.28 -1.92
CA SER A 212 -25.63 1.18 -1.45
C SER A 212 -26.03 2.21 -2.51
N VAL A 213 -25.06 2.75 -3.26
CA VAL A 213 -25.31 3.59 -4.43
C VAL A 213 -26.12 2.84 -5.48
N GLN A 214 -25.75 1.59 -5.80
CA GLN A 214 -26.49 0.77 -6.78
C GLN A 214 -27.95 0.56 -6.36
N GLU A 215 -28.19 0.20 -5.10
CA GLU A 215 -29.53 0.03 -4.56
C GLU A 215 -30.34 1.32 -4.60
N ARG A 216 -29.74 2.44 -4.19
CA ARG A 216 -30.41 3.75 -4.16
C ARG A 216 -30.78 4.26 -5.54
N LEU A 217 -29.90 4.04 -6.52
CA LEU A 217 -30.10 4.45 -7.91
C LEU A 217 -30.96 3.47 -8.71
N GLY A 218 -31.19 2.26 -8.19
CA GLY A 218 -31.95 1.22 -8.88
C GLY A 218 -31.18 0.65 -10.08
N CYS A 219 -29.85 0.48 -9.93
CA CYS A 219 -29.02 -0.17 -10.94
C CYS A 219 -29.47 -1.62 -11.08
N SER A 220 -29.99 -1.97 -12.25
CA SER A 220 -30.59 -3.28 -12.54
C SER A 220 -29.56 -4.37 -12.82
#